data_AF-A0A2C6WD88-F1
#
_entry.id   AF-A0A2C6WD88-F1
#
_cell.length_a   1.000
_cell.length_b   1.000
_cell.length_c   1.000
_cell.angle_alpha   90.00
_cell.angle_beta   90.00
_cell.angle_gamma   90.00
#
_symmetry.space_group_name_H-M   'P 1'
#
loop_
_entity.id
_entity.type
_entity.pdbx_description
1 polymer ?
#
loop_
_entity_poly.entity_id
_entity_poly.type
_entity_poly.pdbx_seq_one_letter_code
_entity_poly.pdbx_strand_id
1 'polypeptide(L)' 'MSLPVAIILGIVAIPIYAYFWASIYRWENNRRVKRNNLKPMTKKLFYWNLLVHGVFATIFVFIAIYISYFK' A
#
# COMPACT_ATOMS: atom_id res chain seq x y z
N MET A 1 -5.05 -0.99 -23.95
CA MET A 1 -4.41 0.23 -23.40
C MET A 1 -2.92 0.20 -23.77
N SER A 2 -2.26 1.31 -24.08
CA SER A 2 -0.84 1.28 -24.45
C SER A 2 0.06 1.07 -23.23
N LEU A 3 1.23 0.45 -23.43
CA LEU A 3 2.21 0.20 -22.37
C LEU A 3 2.59 1.47 -21.57
N PRO A 4 2.83 2.64 -22.20
CA PRO A 4 3.10 3.88 -21.45
C PRO A 4 1.97 4.28 -20.51
N VAL A 5 0.70 4.12 -20.94
CA VAL A 5 -0.46 4.45 -20.10
C VAL A 5 -0.56 3.49 -18.92
N ALA A 6 -0.25 2.20 -19.10
CA ALA A 6 -0.22 1.23 -18.01
C ALA A 6 0.85 1.54 -16.95
N ILE A 7 2.03 1.98 -17.39
CA ILE A 7 3.10 2.41 -16.48
C ILE A 7 2.65 3.63 -15.67
N ILE A 8 2.06 4.64 -16.32
CA ILE A 8 1.58 5.86 -15.64
C ILE A 8 0.52 5.50 -14.59
N LEU A 9 -0.49 4.70 -14.96
CA LEU A 9 -1.52 4.27 -14.02
C LEU A 9 -0.95 3.41 -12.89
N GLY A 10 0.05 2.57 -13.18
CA GLY A 10 0.77 1.79 -12.17
C GLY A 10 1.47 2.66 -11.12
N ILE A 11 2.20 3.69 -11.58
CA ILE A 11 2.88 4.64 -10.68
C ILE A 11 1.87 5.37 -9.79
N VAL A 12 0.71 5.76 -10.33
CA VAL A 12 -0.36 6.42 -9.56
C VAL A 12 -1.04 5.45 -8.58
N ALA A 13 -1.20 4.18 -8.96
CA ALA A 13 -1.84 3.18 -8.11
C ALA A 13 -1.01 2.81 -6.87
N ILE A 14 0.32 2.86 -6.95
CA ILE A 14 1.22 2.52 -5.84
C ILE A 14 0.95 3.35 -4.57
N PRO A 15 1.00 4.69 -4.58
CA PRO A 15 0.76 5.49 -3.38
C PRO A 15 -0.68 5.36 -2.88
N ILE A 16 -1.66 5.20 -3.77
CA ILE A 16 -3.07 4.98 -3.41
C ILE A 16 -3.22 3.68 -2.62
N TYR A 17 -2.69 2.58 -3.16
CA TYR A 17 -2.71 1.27 -2.50
C TYR A 17 -1.99 1.34 -1.15
N ALA A 18 -0.77 1.88 -1.12
CA ALA A 18 0.04 1.93 0.08
C ALA A 18 -0.66 2.73 1.19
N TYR A 19 -1.22 3.88 0.85
CA TYR A 19 -1.94 4.72 1.80
C TYR A 19 -3.24 4.06 2.29
N PHE A 20 -4.01 3.44 1.39
CA PHE A 20 -5.24 2.74 1.74
C PHE A 20 -4.99 1.65 2.77
N TRP A 21 -4.01 0.77 2.53
CA TRP A 21 -3.68 -0.32 3.45
C TRP A 21 -3.07 0.16 4.76
N ALA A 22 -2.16 1.13 4.72
CA ALA A 22 -1.62 1.72 5.94
C ALA A 22 -2.72 2.39 6.80
N SER A 23 -3.72 2.99 6.16
CA SER A 23 -4.87 3.60 6.85
C SER A 23 -5.79 2.57 7.50
N ILE A 24 -6.08 1.46 6.82
CA ILE A 24 -6.83 0.33 7.40
C ILE A 24 -6.11 -0.22 8.62
N TYR A 25 -4.80 -0.44 8.51
CA TYR A 25 -4.00 -0.97 9.61
C TYR A 25 -4.01 -0.03 10.83
N ARG A 26 -3.88 1.28 10.58
CA ARG A 26 -3.98 2.30 11.64
C ARG A 26 -5.36 2.31 12.30
N TRP A 27 -6.42 2.19 11.50
CA TRP A 27 -7.79 2.16 12.00
C TRP A 27 -8.04 0.94 12.90
N GLU A 28 -7.59 -0.24 12.48
CA GLU A 28 -7.68 -1.46 13.29
C GLU A 28 -6.84 -1.36 14.57
N ASN A 29 -5.63 -0.81 14.49
CA ASN A 29 -4.82 -0.55 15.68
C ASN A 29 -5.56 0.35 16.68
N ASN A 30 -6.19 1.42 16.22
CA ASN A 30 -6.96 2.32 17.08
C ASN A 30 -8.16 1.63 17.73
N ARG A 31 -8.81 0.68 17.03
CA ARG A 31 -9.87 -0.15 17.62
C ARG A 31 -9.34 -1.06 18.71
N ARG A 32 -8.19 -1.71 18.50
CA ARG A 32 -7.54 -2.59 19.49
C ARG A 32 -7.07 -1.84 20.72
N VAL A 33 -6.51 -0.65 20.54
CA VAL A 33 -6.11 0.25 21.63
C VAL A 33 -7.27 0.55 22.57
N LYS A 34 -8.45 0.88 22.02
CA LYS A 34 -9.66 1.16 22.80
C LYS A 34 -10.21 -0.06 23.55
N ARG A 35 -10.01 -1.27 23.02
CA ARG A 35 -10.53 -2.51 23.61
C ARG A 35 -9.59 -3.13 24.64
N ASN A 36 -8.28 -3.03 24.41
CA ASN A 36 -7.28 -3.82 25.12
C ASN A 36 -6.28 -2.97 25.92
N ASN A 37 -6.51 -1.65 26.09
CA ASN A 37 -5.58 -0.71 26.72
C ASN A 37 -4.14 -0.77 26.15
N LEU A 38 -4.02 -1.06 24.85
CA LEU A 38 -2.74 -1.10 24.15
C LEU A 38 -2.24 0.31 23.81
N LYS A 39 -0.94 0.45 23.53
CA LYS A 39 -0.38 1.74 23.10
C LYS A 39 -0.78 2.08 21.65
N PRO A 40 -1.10 3.35 21.34
CA PRO A 40 -1.40 3.76 19.99
C PRO A 40 -0.19 3.63 19.06
N MET A 41 -0.50 3.39 17.78
CA MET A 41 0.50 3.32 16.71
C MET A 41 1.28 4.63 16.63
N THR A 42 2.61 4.53 16.70
CA THR A 42 3.48 5.70 16.54
C THR A 42 3.53 6.14 15.07
N LYS A 43 3.83 7.43 14.84
CA LYS A 43 4.03 7.96 13.47
C LYS A 43 5.09 7.15 12.71
N LYS A 44 6.18 6.75 13.38
CA LYS A 44 7.26 5.93 12.80
C LYS A 44 6.73 4.59 12.28
N LEU A 45 5.90 3.90 13.06
CA LEU A 45 5.31 2.63 12.63
C LEU A 45 4.38 2.81 11.44
N PHE A 46 3.64 3.93 11.37
CA PHE A 46 2.76 4.22 10.24
C PHE A 46 3.53 4.40 8.93
N TYR A 47 4.61 5.19 8.97
CA TYR A 47 5.48 5.36 7.79
C TYR A 47 6.17 4.06 7.37
N TRP A 48 6.54 3.21 8.33
CA TRP A 48 7.04 1.86 8.02
C TRP A 48 6.01 1.01 7.30
N ASN A 49 4.76 0.97 7.78
CA ASN A 49 3.69 0.24 7.09
C ASN A 49 3.43 0.81 5.71
N LEU A 50 3.43 2.14 5.55
CA LEU A 50 3.26 2.79 4.26
C LEU A 50 4.37 2.40 3.28
N LEU A 51 5.63 2.35 3.73
CA LEU A 51 6.76 1.91 2.92
C LEU A 51 6.63 0.43 2.53
N VAL A 52 6.32 -0.45 3.49
CA VAL A 52 6.14 -1.89 3.23
C VAL A 52 5.04 -2.13 2.20
N HIS A 53 3.87 -1.50 2.36
CA HIS A 53 2.79 -1.61 1.38
C HIS A 53 3.14 -0.97 0.03
N GLY A 54 3.96 0.08 0.01
CA GLY A 54 4.50 0.66 -1.23
C GLY A 54 5.39 -0.30 -2.01
N VAL A 55 6.26 -1.05 -1.31
CA VAL A 55 7.09 -2.09 -1.92
C VAL A 55 6.21 -3.21 -2.50
N PHE A 56 5.25 -3.71 -1.73
CA PHE A 56 4.32 -4.73 -2.23
C PHE A 56 3.50 -4.24 -3.43
N ALA A 57 3.01 -3.00 -3.41
CA ALA A 57 2.28 -2.41 -4.52
C ALA A 57 3.15 -2.33 -5.79
N THR A 58 4.41 -1.95 -5.63
CA THR A 58 5.37 -1.86 -6.75
C THR A 58 5.57 -3.22 -7.39
N ILE A 59 5.81 -4.26 -6.58
CA ILE A 59 5.96 -5.64 -7.06
C ILE A 59 4.68 -6.09 -7.79
N PHE A 60 3.51 -5.82 -7.22
CA PHE A 60 2.23 -6.20 -7.81
C PHE A 60 1.98 -5.51 -9.16
N VAL A 61 2.25 -4.20 -9.25
CA VAL A 61 2.14 -3.44 -10.50
C VAL A 61 3.10 -3.99 -11.56
N PHE A 62 4.35 -4.29 -11.19
CA PHE A 62 5.33 -4.85 -12.11
C PHE A 62 4.87 -6.21 -12.67
N ILE A 63 4.39 -7.11 -11.80
CA ILE A 63 3.84 -8.40 -12.19
C ILE A 63 2.63 -8.23 -13.12
N ALA A 64 1.70 -7.32 -12.77
CA ALA A 64 0.51 -7.08 -13.56
C ALA A 64 0.83 -6.55 -14.96
N ILE A 65 1.76 -5.60 -15.07
CA ILE A 65 2.21 -5.07 -16.37
C ILE A 65 2.92 -6.17 -17.17
N TYR A 66 3.83 -6.93 -16.55
CA TYR A 66 4.55 -8.00 -17.21
C TYR A 66 3.61 -9.04 -17.82
N ILE A 67 2.63 -9.53 -17.03
CA ILE A 67 1.64 -10.51 -17.49
C ILE A 67 0.74 -9.93 -18.60
N SER A 68 0.41 -8.64 -18.55
CA SER A 68 -0.54 -8.04 -19.49
C SER A 68 0.08 -7.70 -20.86
N TYR A 69 1.40 -7.50 -20.93
CA TYR A 69 2.07 -6.97 -22.12
C TYR A 69 3.18 -7.86 -22.69
N PHE A 70 3.77 -8.75 -21.90
CA PHE A 70 4.97 -9.51 -22.27
C PHE A 70 4.82 -11.02 -22.10
N LYS A 71 3.65 -11.49 -21.66
CA LYS A 71 3.32 -12.90 -21.49
C LYS A 71 2.20 -13.30 -22.42
#